data_AF-A0A966QIN1-F1
#
_entry.id   AF-A0A966QIN1-F1
#
_cell.length_a   1.000
_cell.length_b   1.000
_cell.length_c   1.000
_cell.angle_alpha   90.00
_cell.angle_beta   90.00
_cell.angle_gamma   90.00
#
_symmetry.space_group_name_H-M   'P 1'
#
loop_
_entity.id
_entity.type
_entity.pdbx_description
1 polymer ?
#
loop_
_entity_poly.entity_id
_entity_poly.type
_entity_poly.pdbx_seq_one_letter_code
_entity_poly.pdbx_strand_id
1 'polypeptide(L)' 'RNRQVRRMCDAVGYPVLRLARTRIGPLVDKTLRPGDWRELTLAEVRSLIEAVAGEPTDTM' A
#
# COMPACT_ATOMS: atom_id res chain seq x y z
N ARG A 1 -5.67 -4.97 -10.31
CA ARG A 1 -5.22 -4.78 -11.71
C ARG A 1 -3.69 -4.90 -11.79
N ASN A 2 -3.15 -5.78 -12.64
CA ASN A 2 -1.71 -6.05 -12.70
C ASN A 2 -0.90 -4.92 -13.38
N ARG A 3 0.33 -4.67 -12.90
CA ARG A 3 1.34 -3.74 -13.46
C ARG A 3 0.81 -2.33 -13.78
N GLN A 4 -0.16 -1.83 -13.02
CA GLN A 4 -0.82 -0.55 -13.31
C GLN A 4 0.16 0.63 -13.34
N VAL A 5 0.99 0.77 -12.31
CA VAL A 5 1.97 1.87 -12.21
C VAL A 5 2.94 1.86 -13.38
N ARG A 6 3.50 0.69 -13.73
CA ARG A 6 4.42 0.58 -14.87
C ARG A 6 3.75 1.01 -16.17
N ARG A 7 2.54 0.52 -16.45
CA ARG A 7 1.77 0.91 -17.64
C ARG A 7 1.47 2.40 -17.70
N MET A 8 1.18 3.04 -16.57
CA MET A 8 0.94 4.47 -16.51
C MET A 8 2.19 5.27 -16.87
N CYS A 9 3.34 4.90 -16.31
CA CYS A 9 4.60 5.61 -16.57
C CYS A 9 5.14 5.32 -17.99
N ASP A 10 5.00 4.08 -18.48
CA ASP A 10 5.35 3.69 -19.85
C ASP A 10 4.56 4.52 -20.87
N ALA A 11 3.27 4.76 -20.62
CA ALA A 11 2.41 5.55 -21.50
C ALA A 11 2.85 7.03 -21.62
N VAL A 12 3.54 7.57 -20.62
CA VAL A 12 4.07 8.95 -20.61
C VAL A 12 5.52 9.00 -21.11
N GLY A 13 6.08 7.86 -21.55
CA GLY A 13 7.45 7.78 -22.06
C GLY A 13 8.54 7.64 -20.99
N TYR A 14 8.16 7.38 -19.74
CA TYR A 14 9.10 7.22 -18.62
C TYR A 14 9.02 5.81 -18.05
N PRO A 15 9.78 4.84 -18.59
CA PRO A 15 9.72 3.46 -18.12
C PRO A 15 10.23 3.32 -16.69
N VAL A 16 9.49 2.56 -15.88
CA VAL A 16 9.85 2.36 -14.45
C VAL A 16 10.95 1.32 -14.32
N LEU A 17 12.14 1.74 -13.89
CA LEU A 17 13.27 0.84 -13.63
C LEU A 17 13.10 0.08 -12.31
N ARG A 18 12.72 0.78 -11.23
CA ARG A 18 12.52 0.22 -9.89
C ARG A 18 11.19 0.68 -9.30
N LEU A 19 10.39 -0.27 -8.83
CA LEU A 19 9.13 -0.02 -8.15
C LEU A 19 9.16 -0.73 -6.79
N ALA A 20 9.06 0.04 -5.71
CA ALA A 20 8.96 -0.48 -4.36
C ALA A 20 7.71 0.10 -3.70
N ARG A 21 6.95 -0.73 -2.97
CA ARG A 21 5.81 -0.29 -2.20
C ARG A 21 6.30 0.06 -0.79
N THR A 22 6.30 1.34 -0.45
CA THR A 22 6.82 1.85 0.83
C THR A 22 5.76 1.99 1.92
N ARG A 23 4.47 1.92 1.54
CA ARG A 23 3.32 2.08 2.44
C ARG A 23 2.12 1.28 1.93
N ILE A 24 1.32 0.77 2.86
CA ILE A 24 0.03 0.14 2.58
C ILE A 24 -1.00 0.73 3.55
N GLY A 25 -1.89 1.61 3.05
CA GLY A 25 -2.83 2.32 3.91
C GLY A 25 -2.08 3.09 5.03
N PRO A 26 -2.44 2.90 6.31
CA PRO A 26 -1.73 3.51 7.44
C PRO A 26 -0.40 2.81 7.79
N LEU A 27 -0.12 1.62 7.24
CA LEU A 27 1.07 0.86 7.58
C LEU A 27 2.32 1.38 6.88
N VAL A 28 3.35 1.65 7.66
CA VAL A 28 4.68 2.01 7.17
C VAL A 28 5.70 1.27 8.00
N ASP A 29 6.62 0.58 7.32
CA ASP A 29 7.83 0.07 7.96
C ASP A 29 9.05 0.62 7.23
N LYS A 30 9.85 1.41 7.95
CA LYS A 30 11.09 2.01 7.42
C LYS A 30 12.33 1.21 7.81
N THR A 31 12.17 0.21 8.67
CA THR A 31 13.27 -0.50 9.33
C THR A 31 13.43 -1.92 8.83
N LEU A 32 12.36 -2.51 8.28
CA LEU A 32 12.37 -3.86 7.73
C LEU A 32 13.23 -3.94 6.46
N ARG A 33 14.13 -4.92 6.41
CA ARG A 33 14.99 -5.14 5.25
C ARG A 33 14.25 -5.94 4.17
N PRO A 34 14.68 -5.85 2.90
CA PRO A 34 14.10 -6.67 1.84
C PRO A 34 14.20 -8.16 2.17
N GLY A 35 13.06 -8.85 2.15
CA GLY A 35 12.98 -10.30 2.46
C GLY A 35 12.61 -10.62 3.90
N ASP A 36 12.71 -9.65 4.82
CA ASP A 36 12.28 -9.82 6.21
C ASP A 36 10.75 -9.62 6.30
N TRP A 37 10.14 -10.26 7.31
CA TRP A 37 8.74 -10.07 7.68
C TRP A 37 8.63 -9.94 9.20
N ARG A 38 7.55 -9.31 9.66
CA ARG A 38 7.22 -9.23 11.08
C ARG A 38 5.71 -9.29 11.28
N GLU A 39 5.30 -9.58 12.50
CA GLU A 39 3.90 -9.46 12.89
C GLU A 39 3.49 -8.00 13.07
N LEU A 40 2.21 -7.74 12.82
CA LEU A 40 1.60 -6.43 13.05
C LEU A 40 1.33 -6.24 14.53
N THR A 41 1.59 -5.04 15.03
CA THR A 41 1.20 -4.68 16.40
C THR A 41 -0.31 -4.46 16.50
N LEU A 42 -0.87 -4.59 17.70
CA LEU A 42 -2.30 -4.34 17.93
C LEU A 42 -2.73 -2.92 17.49
N ALA A 43 -1.85 -1.93 17.65
CA ALA A 43 -2.11 -0.56 17.21
C ALA A 43 -2.25 -0.48 15.67
N GLU A 44 -1.34 -1.13 14.94
CA GLU A 44 -1.40 -1.18 13.47
C GLU A 44 -2.62 -1.93 12.95
N VAL A 45 -3.01 -3.01 13.63
CA VAL A 45 -4.25 -3.74 13.32
C VAL A 45 -5.47 -2.84 13.51
N ARG A 46 -5.54 -2.08 14.61
CA ARG A 46 -6.62 -1.11 14.84
C ARG A 46 -6.65 -0.04 13.77
N SER A 47 -5.50 0.55 13.43
CA SER A 47 -5.42 1.56 12.37
C SER A 47 -5.90 1.02 11.01
N LEU A 48 -5.63 -0.25 10.69
CA LEU A 48 -6.17 -0.88 9.48
C LEU A 48 -7.70 -1.01 9.52
N ILE A 49 -8.25 -1.43 10.65
CA ILE A 49 -9.69 -1.58 10.83
C ILE A 49 -10.37 -0.21 10.69
N GLU A 50 -9.83 0.82 11.34
CA GLU A 50 -10.33 2.19 11.24
C GLU A 50 -10.25 2.73 9.81
N ALA A 51 -9.15 2.47 9.10
CA ALA A 51 -8.96 2.91 7.72
C ALA A 51 -9.96 2.28 6.74
N VAL A 52 -10.54 1.12 7.07
CA VAL A 52 -11.61 0.48 6.29
C VAL A 52 -13.00 0.87 6.81
N ALA A 53 -13.14 1.15 8.11
CA ALA A 53 -14.40 1.51 8.73
C ALA A 53 -14.85 2.97 8.42
N GLY A 54 -14.02 3.76 7.74
CA GLY A 54 -14.42 5.04 7.17
C GLY A 54 -15.32 4.86 5.95
N GLU A 55 -16.62 5.07 6.17
CA GLU A 55 -17.75 5.04 5.23
C GLU A 55 -18.28 3.64 4.87
N PRO A 56 -19.40 3.18 5.48
CA PRO A 56 -20.35 2.41 4.70
C PRO A 56 -20.77 3.32 3.54
N THR A 57 -20.43 2.93 2.31
CA THR A 57 -21.21 3.36 1.15
C THR A 57 -22.62 2.81 1.36
N ASP A 58 -23.41 3.51 2.18
CA ASP A 58 -24.84 3.32 2.29
C ASP A 58 -25.44 3.95 1.04
N THR A 59 -25.92 3.05 0.19
CA THR A 59 -26.99 3.24 -0.78
C THR A 59 -27.90 4.43 -0.48
N MET A 60 -27.87 5.44 -1.36
CA MET A 60 -29.06 6.03 -2.01
C MET A 60 -28.67 6.56 -3.40
#